data_AF-A0A6J1W9G7-F1
#
_entry.id   AF-A0A6J1W9G7-F1
#
_cell.length_a   1.000
_cell.length_b   1.000
_cell.length_c   1.000
_cell.angle_alpha   90.00
_cell.angle_beta   90.00
_cell.angle_gamma   90.00
#
_symmetry.space_group_name_H-M   'P 1'
#
loop_
_entity.id
_entity.type
_entity.pdbx_description
1 polymer ?
#
loop_
_entity_poly.entity_id
_entity_poly.type
_entity_poly.pdbx_seq_one_letter_code
_entity_poly.pdbx_strand_id
1 'polypeptide(L)' 'MSGDPEVTHTPEEEAEEEIKSTYKPPPEKTIEEILAADQEDESLRKYKEALLGQAQAGTVIVGG' A
#
# COMPACT_ATOMS: atom_id res chain seq x y z
N MET A 1 40.05 8.71 20.39
CA MET A 1 39.26 7.51 20.11
C MET A 1 38.09 7.91 19.24
N SER A 2 38.08 7.51 17.97
CA SER A 2 36.87 7.55 17.16
C SER A 2 36.00 6.38 17.63
N GLY A 3 35.05 6.66 18.51
CA GLY A 3 34.06 5.67 18.92
C GLY A 3 33.00 5.62 17.84
N ASP A 4 32.92 4.49 17.13
CA ASP A 4 31.76 4.15 16.31
C ASP A 4 30.51 4.20 17.20
N PRO A 5 29.42 4.89 16.79
CA PRO A 5 28.21 4.88 17.59
C PRO A 5 27.66 3.45 17.61
N GLU A 6 27.61 2.86 18.80
CA GLU A 6 26.87 1.63 19.07
C GLU A 6 25.40 1.88 18.65
N VAL A 7 25.00 1.34 17.50
CA VAL A 7 23.61 1.43 17.03
C VAL A 7 22.79 0.48 17.91
N THR A 8 22.24 1.03 18.99
CA THR A 8 21.28 0.34 19.84
C THR A 8 19.96 0.25 19.08
N HIS A 9 19.77 -0.82 18.30
CA HIS A 9 18.50 -1.11 17.65
C HIS A 9 17.44 -1.37 18.73
N THR A 10 16.33 -0.63 18.66
CA THR A 10 15.19 -0.87 19.56
C THR A 10 14.35 -2.04 19.02
N PRO A 11 13.61 -2.75 19.90
CA PRO A 11 12.74 -3.85 19.48
C PRO A 11 11.70 -3.45 18.41
N GLU A 12 11.29 -2.17 18.36
CA GLU A 12 10.43 -1.66 17.29
C GLU A 12 11.14 -1.59 15.94
N GLU A 13 12.43 -1.25 15.88
CA GLU A 13 13.19 -1.19 14.62
C GLU A 13 13.41 -2.60 14.03
N GLU A 14 13.71 -3.59 14.87
CA GLU A 14 13.82 -5.00 14.44
C GLU A 14 12.48 -5.52 13.90
N ALA A 15 11.37 -5.20 14.59
CA ALA A 15 10.03 -5.56 14.13
C ALA A 15 9.72 -4.89 12.78
N GLU A 16 10.04 -3.60 12.61
CA GLU A 16 9.88 -2.86 11.34
C GLU A 16 10.70 -3.45 10.18
N GLU A 17 11.91 -3.94 10.46
CA GLU A 17 12.74 -4.65 9.48
C GLU A 17 12.15 -6.01 9.10
N GLU A 18 11.56 -6.75 10.05
CA GLU A 18 10.86 -8.02 9.79
C GLU A 18 9.61 -7.82 8.92
N ILE A 19 8.79 -6.78 9.16
CA ILE A 19 7.62 -6.48 8.30
C ILE A 19 8.05 -6.05 6.90
N LYS A 20 9.11 -5.25 6.77
CA LYS A 20 9.64 -4.84 5.45
C LYS A 20 10.18 -6.03 4.65
N SER A 21 10.82 -7.00 5.33
CA SER A 21 11.40 -8.17 4.67
C SER A 21 10.38 -9.27 4.34
N THR A 22 9.21 -9.28 4.99
CA THR A 22 8.14 -10.26 4.75
C THR A 22 6.99 -9.76 3.87
N TYR A 23 6.88 -8.44 3.64
CA TYR A 23 5.87 -7.88 2.76
C TYR A 23 6.04 -8.34 1.31
N LYS A 24 4.99 -8.94 0.75
CA LYS A 24 4.91 -9.25 -0.68
C LYS A 24 3.91 -8.29 -1.32
N PRO A 25 4.35 -7.41 -2.25
CA PRO A 25 3.43 -6.49 -2.90
C PRO A 25 2.33 -7.26 -3.63
N PRO A 26 1.09 -6.75 -3.63
CA PRO A 26 0.02 -7.35 -4.37
C PRO A 26 0.31 -7.32 -5.88
N PRO A 27 -0.31 -8.20 -6.66
CA PRO A 27 -0.27 -8.10 -8.12
C PRO A 27 -0.75 -6.72 -8.56
N GLU A 28 -0.07 -6.15 -9.54
CA GLU A 28 -0.50 -4.90 -10.16
C GLU A 28 -1.86 -5.09 -10.82
N LYS A 29 -2.74 -4.11 -10.64
CA LYS A 29 -4.05 -4.04 -11.27
C LYS A 29 -4.29 -2.63 -11.75
N THR A 30 -4.94 -2.50 -12.90
CA THR A 30 -5.40 -1.22 -13.43
C THR A 30 -6.63 -0.73 -12.66
N ILE A 31 -6.87 0.59 -12.71
CA ILE A 31 -8.07 1.17 -12.11
C ILE A 31 -9.34 0.60 -12.76
N GLU A 32 -9.31 0.38 -14.07
CA GLU A 32 -10.42 -0.21 -14.83
C GLU A 32 -10.77 -1.61 -14.33
N GLU A 33 -9.78 -2.47 -14.09
CA GLU A 33 -9.99 -3.82 -13.52
C GLU A 33 -10.55 -3.76 -12.10
N ILE A 34 -10.09 -2.81 -11.28
CA ILE A 34 -10.61 -2.62 -9.91
C ILE A 34 -12.08 -2.16 -9.93
N LEU A 35 -12.46 -1.29 -10.87
CA LEU A 35 -13.82 -0.79 -11.05
C LEU A 35 -14.77 -1.81 -11.71
N ALA A 36 -14.24 -2.71 -12.54
CA ALA A 36 -14.99 -3.78 -13.17
C ALA A 36 -15.30 -4.95 -12.22
N ALA A 37 -14.54 -5.09 -11.13
CA ALA A 37 -14.81 -6.08 -10.10
C ALA A 37 -16.06 -5.70 -9.27
N ASP A 38 -16.90 -6.69 -8.97
CA ASP A 38 -18.01 -6.58 -8.00
C ASP A 38 -18.99 -5.43 -8.26
N GLN A 39 -19.32 -5.16 -9.53
CA GLN A 39 -20.18 -4.03 -9.92
C GLN A 39 -21.62 -4.10 -9.39
N GLU A 40 -22.06 -5.30 -9.03
CA GLU A 40 -23.37 -5.51 -8.39
C GLU A 40 -23.37 -5.26 -6.87
N ASP A 41 -22.20 -5.13 -6.24
CA ASP A 41 -22.10 -4.86 -4.81
C ASP A 41 -22.06 -3.34 -4.54
N GLU A 42 -23.17 -2.81 -4.04
CA GLU A 42 -23.31 -1.39 -3.72
C GLU A 42 -22.31 -0.92 -2.66
N SER A 43 -21.98 -1.75 -1.68
CA SER A 43 -21.05 -1.39 -0.60
C SER A 43 -19.63 -1.27 -1.12
N LEU A 44 -19.20 -2.25 -1.94
CA LEU A 44 -17.88 -2.22 -2.57
C LEU A 44 -17.74 -1.07 -3.56
N ARG A 45 -18.82 -0.71 -4.27
CA ARG A 45 -18.81 0.46 -5.16
C ARG A 45 -18.61 1.76 -4.39
N LYS A 46 -19.36 1.98 -3.31
CA LYS A 46 -19.18 3.17 -2.45
C LYS A 46 -17.79 3.21 -1.83
N TYR A 47 -17.25 2.07 -1.44
CA TYR A 47 -15.89 1.98 -0.90
C TYR A 47 -14.83 2.35 -1.95
N LYS A 48 -14.93 1.80 -3.16
CA LYS A 48 -14.04 2.14 -4.28
C LYS A 48 -14.16 3.62 -4.66
N GLU A 49 -15.35 4.21 -4.59
CA GLU A 49 -15.56 5.64 -4.81
C GLU A 49 -14.93 6.52 -3.74
N ALA A 50 -15.08 6.15 -2.46
CA ALA A 50 -14.45 6.87 -1.37
C ALA A 50 -12.92 6.85 -1.44
N LEU A 51 -12.33 5.72 -1.88
CA LEU A 51 -10.88 5.58 -1.99
C LEU A 51 -10.29 6.21 -3.25
N LEU A 52 -10.92 5.98 -4.39
CA LEU A 52 -10.38 6.40 -5.68
C LEU A 52 -10.78 7.84 -6.02
N GLY A 53 -11.94 8.31 -5.55
CA GLY A 53 -12.43 9.66 -5.85
C GLY A 53 -12.32 10.00 -7.34
N GLN A 54 -11.54 11.03 -7.67
CA GLN A 54 -11.31 11.46 -9.06
C GLN A 54 -10.42 10.50 -9.87
N ALA A 55 -9.63 9.63 -9.22
CA ALA A 55 -8.76 8.67 -9.89
C ALA A 55 -9.55 7.60 -10.68
N GLN A 56 -10.85 7.45 -10.43
CA GLN A 56 -11.75 6.63 -11.24
C GLN A 56 -11.73 7.02 -12.73
N ALA A 57 -11.41 8.27 -13.05
CA ALA A 57 -11.31 8.78 -14.41
C ALA A 57 -10.00 8.40 -15.13
N GLY A 58 -9.20 7.47 -14.58
CA GLY A 58 -8.03 6.89 -15.26
C GLY A 58 -6.68 7.49 -14.87
N THR A 59 -6.57 8.19 -13.74
CA THR A 59 -5.26 8.65 -13.26
C THR A 59 -4.60 7.50 -12.48
N VAL A 60 -3.59 6.92 -13.11
CA VAL A 60 -2.72 5.88 -12.54
C VAL A 60 -2.09 6.38 -11.24
N ILE A 61 -2.50 5.80 -10.11
CA ILE A 61 -1.86 6.01 -8.80
C ILE A 61 -0.62 5.10 -8.71
N VAL A 62 0.52 5.59 -9.22
CA VAL A 62 1.85 5.04 -8.89
C VAL A 62 2.31 5.73 -7.61
N GLY A 63 2.43 4.95 -6.53
CA GLY A 63 3.01 5.40 -5.26
C GLY A 63 4.50 5.69 -5.44
N GLY A 64 4.89 6.94 -5.19
CA GLY A 64 6.28 7.37 -5.02
C GLY A 64 6.64 7.52 -3.55
#